data_AF-A0A7M5UNQ5-F1
#
_entry.id   AF-A0A7M5UNQ5-F1
#
_cell.length_a   1.000
_cell.length_b   1.000
_cell.length_c   1.000
_cell.angle_alpha   90.00
_cell.angle_beta   90.00
_cell.angle_gamma   90.00
#
_symmetry.space_group_name_H-M   'P 1'
#
loop_
_entity.id
_entity.type
_entity.pdbx_description
1 polymer ?
#
loop_
_entity_poly.entity_id
_entity_poly.type
_entity_poly.pdbx_seq_one_letter_code
_entity_poly.pdbx_strand_id
1 'polypeptide(L)'
;ANMTMDEFAKATEKDGFQTIKVKKHKTYLKHGPAHVTLRSNIYGHLKIYVENLRPTFAKRDSSHVFLSSNGRQMTSGDVSKRIDNIWKSSGVYGENPPPKKNVTGNIIRKSMTTLVHESSEDNQAVADLLAHRLGTAEKIYRVKKMGQQARAGATAIENVTRRNQSTDKSAGASGSEPSTSSKGLENGNTKARDRS
;
A
#
# COMPACT_ATOMS: atom_id res chain seq x y z
N ALA A 1 18.68 4.33 8.08
CA ALA A 1 18.26 3.51 9.24
C ALA A 1 18.48 4.36 10.49
N ASN A 2 17.42 4.82 11.14
CA ASN A 2 17.51 5.95 12.09
C ASN A 2 17.49 5.55 13.56
N MET A 3 17.30 4.27 13.87
CA MET A 3 17.30 3.76 15.25
C MET A 3 18.65 4.04 15.92
N THR A 4 18.61 4.59 17.13
CA THR A 4 19.80 4.84 17.96
C THR A 4 20.01 3.75 19.01
N MET A 5 21.22 3.68 19.55
CA MET A 5 21.57 2.76 20.65
C MET A 5 20.74 3.04 21.90
N ASP A 6 20.48 4.31 22.22
CA ASP A 6 19.63 4.69 23.35
C ASP A 6 18.18 4.25 23.16
N GLU A 7 17.66 4.34 21.93
CA GLU A 7 16.32 3.85 21.60
C GLU A 7 16.26 2.32 21.71
N PHE A 8 17.30 1.63 21.22
CA PHE A 8 17.42 0.18 21.32
C PHE A 8 17.51 -0.31 22.77
N ALA A 9 18.27 0.37 23.62
CA ALA A 9 18.39 0.05 25.05
C ALA A 9 17.07 0.24 25.81
N LYS A 10 16.16 1.06 25.28
CA LYS A 10 14.81 1.31 25.83
C LYS A 10 13.73 0.43 25.20
N ALA A 11 14.11 -0.67 24.55
CA ALA A 11 13.16 -1.65 24.04
C ALA A 11 12.27 -2.17 25.18
N THR A 12 10.99 -2.30 24.91
CA THR A 12 10.01 -2.83 25.87
C THR A 12 9.48 -4.16 25.39
N GLU A 13 9.46 -5.15 26.29
CA GLU A 13 8.89 -6.46 26.01
C GLU A 13 7.42 -6.53 26.42
N LYS A 14 6.58 -7.05 25.54
CA LYS A 14 5.19 -7.38 25.83
C LYS A 14 4.71 -8.49 24.89
N ASP A 15 4.04 -9.51 25.43
CA ASP A 15 3.37 -10.57 24.66
C ASP A 15 4.29 -11.30 23.64
N GLY A 16 5.58 -11.47 23.97
CA GLY A 16 6.56 -12.09 23.06
C GLY A 16 7.03 -11.19 21.90
N PHE A 17 6.78 -9.89 22.01
CA PHE A 17 7.26 -8.85 21.11
C PHE A 17 8.11 -7.83 21.86
N GLN A 18 9.14 -7.35 21.17
CA GLN A 18 10.01 -6.26 21.59
C GLN A 18 9.70 -5.03 20.74
N THR A 19 9.34 -3.93 21.38
CA THR A 19 9.00 -2.68 20.70
C THR A 19 10.05 -1.61 20.97
N ILE A 20 10.61 -1.05 19.90
CA ILE A 20 11.58 0.04 19.93
C ILE A 20 10.94 1.31 19.37
N LYS A 21 10.98 2.40 20.13
CA LYS A 21 10.42 3.70 19.72
C LYS A 21 11.48 4.53 19.01
N VAL A 22 11.35 4.68 17.69
CA VAL A 22 12.26 5.47 16.85
C VAL A 22 11.67 6.84 16.60
N LYS A 23 12.31 7.88 17.14
CA LYS A 23 11.83 9.26 17.05
C LYS A 23 12.15 9.91 15.71
N LYS A 24 13.35 9.65 15.16
CA LYS A 24 13.80 10.30 13.93
C LYS A 24 13.17 9.66 12.69
N HIS A 25 12.02 10.17 12.25
CA HIS A 25 11.39 9.80 10.97
C HIS A 25 10.53 10.91 10.37
N LYS A 26 10.21 10.82 9.06
CA LYS A 26 9.58 11.89 8.26
C LYS A 26 8.22 12.33 8.80
N THR A 27 7.47 11.44 9.44
CA THR A 27 6.09 11.70 9.89
C THR A 27 5.98 11.82 11.40
N TYR A 28 7.09 12.03 12.11
CA TYR A 28 7.11 12.11 13.57
C TYR A 28 6.12 13.13 14.13
N LEU A 29 6.08 14.33 13.55
CA LEU A 29 5.16 15.39 13.98
C LEU A 29 3.68 15.03 13.82
N LYS A 30 3.34 14.05 12.97
CA LYS A 30 1.96 13.64 12.68
C LYS A 30 1.53 12.40 13.43
N HIS A 31 2.44 11.44 13.60
CA HIS A 31 2.13 10.09 14.11
C HIS A 31 2.95 9.72 15.35
N GLY A 32 3.71 10.65 15.92
CA GLY A 32 4.60 10.38 17.04
C GLY A 32 5.77 9.47 16.65
N PRO A 33 6.42 8.80 17.62
CA PRO A 33 7.49 7.85 17.35
C PRO A 33 7.04 6.69 16.45
N ALA A 34 7.92 6.22 15.57
CA ALA A 34 7.69 4.98 14.85
C ALA A 34 7.94 3.80 15.79
N HIS A 35 6.98 2.89 15.90
CA HIS A 35 7.10 1.68 16.72
C HIS A 35 7.66 0.54 15.88
N VAL A 36 8.93 0.22 16.07
CA VAL A 36 9.55 -0.96 15.46
C VAL A 36 9.30 -2.14 16.38
N THR A 37 8.28 -2.93 16.06
CA THR A 37 7.88 -4.11 16.83
C THR A 37 8.44 -5.37 16.19
N LEU A 38 9.25 -6.11 16.93
CA LEU A 38 9.92 -7.33 16.49
C LEU A 38 9.49 -8.49 17.39
N ARG A 39 9.28 -9.66 16.80
CA ARG A 39 9.08 -10.89 17.59
C ARG A 39 10.40 -11.24 18.30
N SER A 40 10.34 -11.87 19.47
CA SER A 40 11.54 -12.08 20.32
C SER A 40 12.71 -12.77 19.61
N ASN A 41 12.45 -13.71 18.69
CA ASN A 41 13.51 -14.36 17.91
C ASN A 41 14.24 -13.37 16.96
N ILE A 42 13.51 -12.50 16.27
CA ILE A 42 14.09 -11.47 15.39
C ILE A 42 14.84 -10.42 16.21
N TYR A 43 14.29 -10.03 17.36
CA TYR A 43 15.00 -9.15 18.30
C TYR A 43 16.30 -9.80 18.80
N GLY A 44 16.29 -11.10 19.07
CA GLY A 44 17.49 -11.88 19.43
C GLY A 44 18.60 -11.76 18.38
N HIS A 45 18.28 -11.90 17.09
CA HIS A 45 19.26 -11.68 16.02
C HIS A 45 19.77 -10.24 15.98
N LEU A 46 18.88 -9.24 16.19
CA LEU A 46 19.28 -7.85 16.26
C LEU A 46 20.21 -7.59 17.44
N LYS A 47 19.94 -8.20 18.60
CA LYS A 47 20.76 -8.12 19.81
C LYS A 47 22.15 -8.71 19.57
N ILE A 48 22.24 -9.89 18.96
CA ILE A 48 23.53 -10.51 18.57
C ILE A 48 24.32 -9.56 17.66
N TYR A 49 23.67 -8.94 16.69
CA TYR A 49 24.32 -7.94 15.84
C TYR A 49 24.85 -6.75 16.66
N VAL A 50 24.02 -6.20 17.56
CA VAL A 50 24.39 -5.03 18.38
C VAL A 50 25.55 -5.33 19.33
N GLU A 51 25.56 -6.52 19.94
CA GLU A 51 26.55 -6.89 20.97
C GLU A 51 27.86 -7.40 20.36
N ASN A 52 27.80 -8.17 19.27
CA ASN A 52 28.97 -8.92 18.77
C ASN A 52 29.53 -8.38 17.45
N LEU A 53 28.68 -7.82 16.57
CA LEU A 53 29.11 -7.40 15.22
C LEU A 53 29.29 -5.90 15.11
N ARG A 54 28.36 -5.13 15.66
CA ARG A 54 28.36 -3.67 15.59
C ARG A 54 29.65 -3.06 16.16
N PRO A 55 30.22 -3.52 17.29
CA PRO A 55 31.45 -2.93 17.85
C PRO A 55 32.63 -2.95 16.87
N THR A 56 32.73 -3.97 16.02
CA THR A 56 33.78 -4.11 14.99
C THR A 56 33.75 -2.99 13.95
N PHE A 57 32.57 -2.39 13.71
CA PHE A 57 32.39 -1.30 12.76
C PHE A 57 32.23 0.07 13.45
N ALA A 58 31.95 0.09 14.75
CA ALA A 58 31.59 1.31 15.46
C ALA A 58 32.80 2.24 15.63
N LYS A 59 32.66 3.48 15.15
CA LYS A 59 33.54 4.58 15.53
C LYS A 59 33.06 5.19 16.85
N ARG A 60 33.96 5.84 17.60
CA ARG A 60 33.68 6.40 18.95
C ARG A 60 32.39 7.24 19.02
N ASP A 61 32.03 7.95 17.96
CA ASP A 61 30.88 8.87 17.96
C ASP A 61 29.61 8.29 17.32
N SER A 62 29.60 7.00 17.00
CA SER A 62 28.47 6.40 16.29
C SER A 62 27.36 6.01 17.27
N SER A 63 26.27 6.78 17.27
CA SER A 63 25.07 6.53 18.09
C SER A 63 24.01 5.64 17.41
N HIS A 64 24.19 5.29 16.13
CA HIS A 64 23.19 4.56 15.35
C HIS A 64 23.36 3.04 15.48
N VAL A 65 22.25 2.30 15.51
CA VAL A 65 22.28 0.83 15.58
C VAL A 65 22.90 0.25 14.31
N PHE A 66 22.38 0.60 13.14
CA PHE A 66 22.78 0.01 11.87
C PHE A 66 23.92 0.78 11.20
N LEU A 67 25.09 0.15 11.15
CA LEU A 67 26.31 0.71 10.56
C LEU A 67 26.69 -0.02 9.27
N SER A 68 27.24 0.73 8.34
CA SER A 68 27.93 0.18 7.18
C SER A 68 29.35 -0.26 7.56
N SER A 69 30.03 -0.97 6.65
CA SER A 69 31.39 -1.47 6.89
C SER A 69 32.43 -0.38 7.18
N ASN A 70 32.17 0.85 6.76
CA ASN A 70 33.04 2.01 7.05
C ASN A 70 32.70 2.72 8.39
N GLY A 71 31.78 2.14 9.17
CA GLY A 71 31.33 2.63 10.47
C GLY A 71 30.35 3.81 10.43
N ARG A 72 29.96 4.29 9.24
CA ARG A 72 28.92 5.32 9.09
C ARG A 72 27.53 4.71 9.17
N GLN A 73 26.57 5.52 9.58
CA GLN A 73 25.14 5.19 9.56
C GLN A 73 24.72 4.68 8.19
N MET A 74 24.00 3.56 8.15
CA MET A 74 23.41 3.06 6.90
C MET A 74 22.30 3.97 6.39
N THR A 75 22.42 4.38 5.13
CA THR A 75 21.37 5.11 4.41
C THR A 75 20.24 4.17 3.96
N SER A 76 19.10 4.74 3.52
CA SER A 76 18.04 3.95 2.88
C SER A 76 18.51 3.25 1.60
N GLY A 77 19.43 3.86 0.87
CA GLY A 77 20.08 3.29 -0.31
C GLY A 77 20.91 2.06 0.04
N ASP A 78 21.72 2.12 1.09
CA ASP A 78 22.56 0.99 1.52
C ASP A 78 21.72 -0.22 1.92
N VAL A 79 20.65 0.02 2.69
CA VAL A 79 19.71 -1.04 3.09
C VAL A 79 19.06 -1.67 1.86
N SER A 80 18.58 -0.85 0.92
CA SER A 80 17.92 -1.36 -0.29
C SER A 80 18.88 -2.16 -1.18
N LYS A 81 20.12 -1.71 -1.35
CA LYS A 81 21.15 -2.45 -2.08
C LYS A 81 21.48 -3.80 -1.41
N ARG A 82 21.56 -3.84 -0.08
CA ARG A 82 21.80 -5.11 0.63
C ARG A 82 20.64 -6.09 0.49
N ILE A 83 19.40 -5.63 0.61
CA ILE A 83 18.21 -6.45 0.38
C ILE A 83 18.23 -7.02 -1.04
N ASP A 84 18.49 -6.17 -2.02
CA ASP A 84 18.55 -6.57 -3.43
C ASP A 84 19.65 -7.62 -3.70
N ASN A 85 20.85 -7.41 -3.12
CA ASN A 85 21.94 -8.37 -3.23
C ASN A 85 21.59 -9.73 -2.60
N ILE A 86 20.99 -9.74 -1.40
CA ILE A 86 20.52 -10.98 -0.76
C ILE A 86 19.51 -11.70 -1.67
N TRP A 87 18.58 -10.95 -2.26
CA TRP A 87 17.57 -11.51 -3.16
C TRP A 87 18.19 -12.11 -4.42
N LYS A 88 19.16 -11.44 -5.03
CA LYS A 88 19.92 -11.95 -6.18
C LYS A 88 20.71 -13.21 -5.83
N SER A 89 21.39 -13.22 -4.68
CA SER A 89 22.16 -14.38 -4.21
C SER A 89 21.29 -15.56 -3.77
N SER A 90 20.01 -15.36 -3.48
CA SER A 90 19.09 -16.41 -3.04
C SER A 90 18.53 -17.29 -4.17
N GLY A 91 18.84 -17.00 -5.45
CA GLY A 91 18.34 -17.76 -6.60
C GLY A 91 16.85 -17.56 -6.90
N VAL A 92 16.13 -16.76 -6.12
CA VAL A 92 14.67 -16.53 -6.23
C VAL A 92 14.26 -15.95 -7.59
N TYR A 93 15.17 -15.29 -8.30
CA TYR A 93 14.87 -14.74 -9.61
C TYR A 93 14.77 -15.79 -10.73
N GLY A 94 15.24 -17.03 -10.51
CA GLY A 94 15.13 -18.15 -11.47
C GLY A 94 15.87 -17.99 -12.79
N GLU A 95 16.16 -16.76 -13.21
CA GLU A 95 16.71 -16.39 -14.50
C GLU A 95 18.10 -15.75 -14.35
N ASN A 96 19.01 -16.15 -15.24
CA ASN A 96 20.29 -15.49 -15.47
C ASN A 96 20.23 -14.78 -16.83
N PRO A 97 20.43 -13.44 -16.91
CA PRO A 97 20.69 -12.54 -15.80
C PRO A 97 19.42 -12.20 -14.99
N PRO A 98 19.55 -11.82 -13.71
CA PRO A 98 18.41 -11.45 -12.89
C PRO A 98 17.65 -10.27 -13.50
N PRO A 99 16.32 -10.17 -13.26
CA PRO A 99 15.50 -9.08 -13.73
C PRO A 99 16.09 -7.71 -13.37
N LYS A 100 15.91 -6.74 -14.26
CA LYS A 100 16.36 -5.34 -14.06
C LYS A 100 15.72 -4.67 -12.83
N LYS A 101 14.69 -5.26 -12.25
CA LYS A 101 13.91 -4.67 -11.15
C LYS A 101 14.49 -5.08 -9.80
N ASN A 102 15.08 -4.10 -9.11
CA ASN A 102 15.67 -4.31 -7.79
C ASN A 102 14.60 -4.51 -6.70
N VAL A 103 14.83 -5.45 -5.78
CA VAL A 103 14.00 -5.56 -4.57
C VAL A 103 14.38 -4.44 -3.61
N THR A 104 13.40 -3.63 -3.20
CA THR A 104 13.60 -2.54 -2.23
C THR A 104 12.68 -2.71 -1.03
N GLY A 105 13.03 -2.09 0.10
CA GLY A 105 12.18 -2.11 1.29
C GLY A 105 10.77 -1.56 1.05
N ASN A 106 10.61 -0.63 0.10
CA ASN A 106 9.29 -0.12 -0.29
C ASN A 106 8.44 -1.17 -1.01
N ILE A 107 9.05 -2.00 -1.87
CA ILE A 107 8.35 -3.10 -2.55
C ILE A 107 7.88 -4.11 -1.50
N ILE A 108 8.78 -4.55 -0.60
CA ILE A 108 8.44 -5.49 0.48
C ILE A 108 7.27 -4.94 1.32
N ARG A 109 7.36 -3.68 1.75
CA ARG A 109 6.29 -3.04 2.53
C ARG A 109 4.96 -3.04 1.78
N LYS A 110 4.94 -2.64 0.50
CA LYS A 110 3.72 -2.63 -0.32
C LYS A 110 3.13 -4.03 -0.46
N SER A 111 3.96 -5.03 -0.74
CA SER A 111 3.53 -6.42 -0.89
C SER A 111 2.89 -6.93 0.40
N MET A 112 3.56 -6.80 1.55
CA MET A 112 3.03 -7.28 2.83
C MET A 112 1.73 -6.56 3.21
N THR A 113 1.68 -5.23 3.05
CA THR A 113 0.46 -4.48 3.40
C THR A 113 -0.71 -4.89 2.50
N THR A 114 -0.44 -5.17 1.22
CA THR A 114 -1.46 -5.62 0.29
C THR A 114 -1.99 -7.00 0.67
N LEU A 115 -1.10 -7.94 1.01
CA LEU A 115 -1.49 -9.27 1.47
C LEU A 115 -2.35 -9.20 2.74
N VAL A 116 -1.96 -8.39 3.72
CA VAL A 116 -2.71 -8.25 4.97
C VAL A 116 -4.07 -7.58 4.74
N HIS A 117 -4.17 -6.60 3.83
CA HIS A 117 -5.46 -6.00 3.47
C HIS A 117 -6.35 -6.97 2.65
N GLU A 118 -5.75 -7.93 1.95
CA GLU A 118 -6.49 -8.98 1.24
C GLU A 118 -7.00 -10.06 2.22
N SER A 119 -6.38 -10.22 3.39
CA SER A 119 -6.68 -11.30 4.34
C SER A 119 -7.28 -10.89 5.70
N SER A 120 -7.26 -9.61 6.07
CA SER A 120 -7.71 -9.14 7.39
C SER A 120 -8.61 -7.90 7.32
N GLU A 121 -9.51 -7.78 8.29
CA GLU A 121 -10.40 -6.62 8.46
C GLU A 121 -9.74 -5.46 9.25
N ASP A 122 -8.65 -5.74 9.99
CA ASP A 122 -7.99 -4.81 10.91
C ASP A 122 -6.98 -3.86 10.23
N ASN A 123 -7.47 -3.10 9.25
CA ASN A 123 -6.67 -2.13 8.49
C ASN A 123 -6.07 -1.01 9.36
N GLN A 124 -6.68 -0.71 10.51
CA GLN A 124 -6.20 0.31 11.46
C GLN A 124 -4.90 -0.12 12.14
N ALA A 125 -4.85 -1.33 12.71
CA ALA A 125 -3.65 -1.84 13.40
C ALA A 125 -2.45 -1.92 12.45
N VAL A 126 -2.70 -2.29 11.19
CA VAL A 126 -1.68 -2.33 10.12
C VAL A 126 -1.20 -0.93 9.74
N ALA A 127 -2.11 0.04 9.66
CA ALA A 127 -1.76 1.43 9.39
C ALA A 127 -0.90 2.02 10.53
N ASP A 128 -1.23 1.72 11.78
CA ASP A 128 -0.47 2.14 12.96
C ASP A 128 0.92 1.50 13.01
N LEU A 129 1.02 0.19 12.72
CA LEU A 129 2.31 -0.52 12.61
C LEU A 129 3.21 0.08 11.53
N LEU A 130 2.64 0.50 10.39
CA LEU A 130 3.39 1.04 9.26
C LEU A 130 3.55 2.57 9.30
N ALA A 131 2.94 3.23 10.28
CA ALA A 131 2.81 4.69 10.39
C ALA A 131 2.27 5.33 9.09
N HIS A 132 1.19 4.78 8.54
CA HIS A 132 0.52 5.22 7.31
C HIS A 132 -0.75 6.03 7.60
N ARG A 133 -1.12 6.94 6.68
CA ARG A 133 -2.44 7.58 6.65
C ARG A 133 -3.45 6.61 6.03
N LEU A 134 -4.56 6.33 6.73
CA LEU A 134 -5.66 5.46 6.26
C LEU A 134 -6.15 5.83 4.86
N GLY A 135 -6.47 7.11 4.63
CA GLY A 135 -6.96 7.56 3.32
C GLY A 135 -5.95 7.43 2.17
N THR A 136 -4.65 7.34 2.46
CA THR A 136 -3.62 7.05 1.44
C THR A 136 -3.50 5.55 1.19
N ALA A 137 -3.61 4.74 2.23
CA ALA A 137 -3.74 3.30 2.14
C ALA A 137 -4.97 2.93 1.28
N GLU A 138 -6.17 3.36 1.68
CA GLU A 138 -7.42 3.11 0.95
C GLU A 138 -7.35 3.53 -0.52
N LYS A 139 -6.77 4.70 -0.84
CA LYS A 139 -6.67 5.16 -2.22
C LYS A 139 -5.76 4.27 -3.08
N ILE A 140 -4.61 3.85 -2.56
CA ILE A 140 -3.68 2.98 -3.29
C ILE A 140 -4.26 1.57 -3.45
N TYR A 141 -4.96 1.06 -2.43
CA TYR A 141 -5.55 -0.28 -2.46
C TYR A 141 -6.84 -0.36 -3.28
N ARG A 142 -7.65 0.72 -3.27
CA ARG A 142 -8.83 0.87 -4.15
C ARG A 142 -8.43 0.70 -5.60
N VAL A 143 -7.31 1.28 -6.04
CA VAL A 143 -6.84 1.14 -7.43
C VAL A 143 -6.57 -0.33 -7.81
N LYS A 144 -6.09 -1.17 -6.88
CA LYS A 144 -5.84 -2.59 -7.14
C LYS A 144 -7.14 -3.42 -7.16
N LYS A 145 -8.08 -3.17 -6.23
CA LYS A 145 -9.42 -3.79 -6.24
C LYS A 145 -10.28 -3.31 -7.42
N MET A 146 -10.10 -2.06 -7.88
CA MET A 146 -10.81 -1.49 -9.03
C MET A 146 -10.56 -2.29 -10.30
N GLY A 147 -9.39 -2.89 -10.51
CA GLY A 147 -9.15 -3.76 -11.67
C GLY A 147 -10.02 -5.03 -11.65
N GLN A 148 -10.20 -5.65 -10.48
CA GLN A 148 -11.08 -6.82 -10.31
C GLN A 148 -12.56 -6.44 -10.37
N GLN A 149 -12.93 -5.32 -9.72
CA GLN A 149 -14.29 -4.79 -9.75
C GLN A 149 -14.70 -4.29 -11.14
N ALA A 150 -13.78 -3.69 -11.91
CA ALA A 150 -14.03 -3.29 -13.29
C ALA A 150 -14.24 -4.51 -14.20
N ARG A 151 -13.49 -5.60 -13.99
CA ARG A 151 -13.73 -6.86 -14.71
C ARG A 151 -15.10 -7.45 -14.37
N ALA A 152 -15.44 -7.51 -13.08
CA ALA A 152 -16.77 -7.97 -12.65
C ALA A 152 -17.89 -7.09 -13.21
N GLY A 153 -17.70 -5.77 -13.23
CA GLY A 153 -18.62 -4.81 -13.85
C GLY A 153 -18.74 -5.00 -15.35
N ALA A 154 -17.64 -5.21 -16.07
CA ALA A 154 -17.64 -5.51 -17.50
C ALA A 154 -18.40 -6.80 -17.82
N THR A 155 -18.16 -7.87 -17.05
CA THR A 155 -18.90 -9.14 -17.17
C THR A 155 -20.39 -8.96 -16.85
N ALA A 156 -20.74 -8.13 -15.86
CA ALA A 156 -22.14 -7.83 -15.55
C ALA A 156 -22.82 -7.06 -16.69
N ILE A 157 -22.15 -6.07 -17.28
CA ILE A 157 -22.63 -5.32 -18.45
C ILE A 157 -22.81 -6.28 -19.63
N GLU A 158 -21.82 -7.12 -19.92
CA GLU A 158 -21.88 -8.13 -20.99
C GLU A 158 -23.06 -9.10 -20.80
N ASN A 159 -23.31 -9.56 -19.57
CA ASN A 159 -24.43 -10.43 -19.24
C ASN A 159 -25.80 -9.75 -19.44
N VAL A 160 -25.92 -8.46 -19.09
CA VAL A 160 -27.14 -7.68 -19.32
C VAL A 160 -27.37 -7.45 -20.81
N THR A 161 -26.34 -7.01 -21.55
CA THR A 161 -26.41 -6.78 -23.00
C THR A 161 -26.76 -8.07 -23.75
N ARG A 162 -26.18 -9.21 -23.37
CA ARG A 162 -26.48 -10.51 -23.95
C ARG A 162 -27.89 -11.00 -23.65
N ARG A 163 -28.42 -10.75 -22.45
CA ARG A 163 -29.82 -11.06 -22.11
C ARG A 163 -30.82 -10.24 -22.93
N ASN A 164 -30.51 -8.96 -23.17
CA ASN A 164 -31.38 -8.09 -23.97
C ASN A 164 -31.40 -8.48 -25.47
N GLN A 165 -30.28 -8.99 -26.00
CA GLN A 165 -30.26 -9.52 -27.38
C GLN A 165 -31.03 -10.83 -27.56
N SER A 166 -31.15 -11.66 -26.50
CA SER A 166 -32.00 -12.85 -26.53
C SER A 166 -33.50 -12.55 -26.43
N THR A 167 -33.89 -11.42 -25.82
CA THR A 167 -35.29 -10.98 -25.75
C THR A 167 -35.75 -10.30 -27.04
N ASP A 168 -34.84 -9.66 -27.80
CA ASP A 168 -35.18 -9.06 -29.11
C ASP A 168 -35.37 -10.09 -30.23
N LYS A 169 -34.83 -11.31 -30.09
CA LYS A 169 -35.03 -12.39 -31.08
C LYS A 169 -36.36 -13.13 -30.95
N SER A 170 -37.15 -12.92 -29.89
CA SER A 170 -38.46 -13.56 -29.71
C SER A 170 -39.66 -12.62 -29.95
N ALA A 171 -39.44 -11.38 -30.37
CA ALA A 171 -40.50 -10.38 -30.58
C ALA A 171 -40.73 -10.00 -32.06
N GLY A 172 -40.18 -10.76 -33.00
CA GLY A 172 -40.29 -10.49 -34.44
C GLY A 172 -41.33 -11.33 -35.17
N ALA A 173 -42.62 -11.22 -34.82
CA ALA A 173 -43.72 -11.59 -35.70
C ALA A 173 -44.95 -10.70 -35.45
N SER A 174 -45.35 -9.97 -36.50
CA SER A 174 -46.48 -9.02 -36.57
C SER A 174 -46.22 -7.67 -35.87
N GLY A 175 -46.33 -6.48 -36.46
CA GLY A 175 -46.86 -6.02 -37.73
C GLY A 175 -47.25 -4.53 -37.58
N SER A 176 -47.06 -3.76 -38.66
CA SER A 176 -47.55 -2.38 -38.94
C SER A 176 -46.96 -1.16 -38.22
N GLU A 177 -46.30 -0.30 -39.03
CA GLU A 177 -46.13 1.16 -38.81
C GLU A 177 -47.48 1.90 -38.92
N PRO A 178 -47.57 3.16 -38.41
CA PRO A 178 -47.40 4.27 -39.36
C PRO A 178 -46.62 5.49 -38.83
N SER A 179 -46.06 6.21 -39.80
CA SER A 179 -45.63 7.63 -39.81
C SER A 179 -46.80 8.58 -39.45
N THR A 180 -46.69 9.87 -39.08
CA THR A 180 -45.94 11.01 -39.65
C THR A 180 -45.98 12.24 -38.69
N SER A 181 -45.02 13.12 -38.92
CA SER A 181 -44.81 14.53 -38.51
C SER A 181 -46.04 15.48 -38.45
N SER A 182 -46.03 16.49 -37.55
CA SER A 182 -46.11 17.93 -37.89
C SER A 182 -46.17 18.88 -36.68
N LYS A 183 -45.61 20.09 -36.88
CA LYS A 183 -45.48 21.26 -35.99
C LYS A 183 -46.69 22.22 -36.08
N GLY A 184 -46.88 23.06 -35.04
CA GLY A 184 -47.53 24.38 -35.10
C GLY A 184 -48.06 24.83 -33.73
N LEU A 185 -47.51 25.89 -33.10
CA LEU A 185 -48.03 27.28 -33.05
C LEU A 185 -49.27 27.40 -32.10
N GLU A 186 -49.49 28.38 -31.19
CA GLU A 186 -48.87 29.66 -30.83
C GLU A 186 -49.58 30.24 -29.57
N ASN A 187 -48.86 31.08 -28.80
CA ASN A 187 -49.26 32.28 -28.03
C ASN A 187 -50.22 32.37 -26.82
N GLY A 188 -49.74 33.18 -25.85
CA GLY A 188 -50.49 34.18 -25.04
C GLY A 188 -50.70 33.80 -23.57
N ASN A 189 -50.56 34.64 -22.53
CA ASN A 189 -50.23 36.06 -22.33
C ASN A 189 -50.19 36.31 -20.79
N THR A 190 -49.28 37.18 -20.29
CA THR A 190 -49.31 38.01 -19.02
C THR A 190 -49.72 37.39 -17.66
N LYS A 191 -49.13 37.71 -16.49
CA LYS A 191 -48.88 39.05 -15.90
C LYS A 191 -48.13 38.94 -14.56
N ALA A 192 -47.32 39.96 -14.29
CA ALA A 192 -46.64 40.40 -13.05
C ALA A 192 -47.12 39.93 -11.66
N ARG A 193 -46.17 39.74 -10.72
CA ARG A 193 -45.97 40.68 -9.61
C ARG A 193 -44.69 40.43 -8.79
N ASP A 194 -44.00 41.54 -8.61
CA ASP A 194 -42.89 41.90 -7.75
C ASP A 194 -43.23 41.80 -6.24
N ARG A 195 -42.24 41.50 -5.39
CA ARG A 195 -42.03 42.08 -4.04
C ARG A 195 -40.77 41.47 -3.37
N SER A 196 -39.74 42.33 -3.33
CA SER A 196 -38.82 42.65 -2.22
C SER A 196 -38.03 41.54 -1.54
#